data_AF-A0A1I1CIA4-F1
#
_entry.id   AF-A0A1I1CIA4-F1
#
_cell.length_a   1.000
_cell.length_b   1.000
_cell.length_c   1.000
_cell.angle_alpha   90.00
_cell.angle_beta   90.00
_cell.angle_gamma   90.00
#
_symmetry.space_group_name_H-M   'P 1'
#
loop_
_entity.id
_entity.type
_entity.pdbx_description
1 polymer ?
#
loop_
_entity_poly.entity_id
_entity_poly.type
_entity_poly.pdbx_seq_one_letter_code
_entity_poly.pdbx_strand_id
1 'polypeptide(L)' 'MKVVNFWIDATGQNKLYYVMEFKDMAQRQRLWEQFKNDIEWIQVKRNSEDNGGLIIEKMDDYFMSQADFFRSGN' A
#
# COMPACT_ATOMS: atom_id res chain seq x y z
N MET A 1 5.68 8.16 3.28
CA MET A 1 5.31 6.95 2.52
C MET A 1 5.48 7.27 1.05
N LYS A 2 6.24 6.47 0.26
CA LYS A 2 6.47 6.74 -1.16
C LYS A 2 5.96 5.56 -1.99
N VAL A 3 4.94 5.79 -2.81
CA VAL A 3 4.46 4.81 -3.79
C VAL A 3 5.33 4.94 -5.05
N VAL A 4 5.94 3.84 -5.47
CA VAL A 4 6.79 3.82 -6.68
C VAL A 4 6.07 3.23 -7.88
N ASN A 5 5.04 2.42 -7.64
CA ASN A 5 4.22 1.88 -8.69
C ASN A 5 2.80 1.58 -8.20
N PHE A 6 1.86 1.53 -9.15
CA PHE A 6 0.45 1.36 -8.89
C PHE A 6 -0.22 0.70 -10.11
N TRP A 7 -0.96 -0.38 -9.90
CA TRP A 7 -1.59 -1.16 -10.95
C TRP A 7 -2.96 -1.68 -10.51
N ILE A 8 -3.84 -1.84 -11.49
CA ILE A 8 -5.10 -2.56 -11.36
C ILE A 8 -4.95 -3.95 -11.98
N ASP A 9 -5.74 -4.91 -11.52
CA ASP A 9 -5.73 -6.26 -12.09
C ASP A 9 -6.08 -6.25 -13.58
N ALA A 10 -5.22 -6.85 -14.40
CA ALA A 10 -5.40 -6.90 -15.85
C ALA A 10 -6.46 -7.94 -16.29
N THR A 11 -6.90 -8.83 -15.39
CA THR A 11 -7.95 -9.82 -15.67
C THR A 11 -9.35 -9.35 -15.26
N GLY A 12 -9.46 -8.12 -14.75
CA GLY A 12 -10.72 -7.52 -14.33
C GLY A 12 -11.15 -7.89 -12.90
N GLN A 13 -10.26 -8.50 -12.10
CA GLN A 13 -10.55 -8.69 -10.67
C GLN A 13 -10.55 -7.33 -9.96
N ASN A 14 -11.36 -7.21 -8.90
CA ASN A 14 -11.36 -6.01 -8.05
C ASN A 14 -10.15 -6.01 -7.11
N LYS A 15 -8.94 -5.90 -7.67
CA LYS A 15 -7.67 -5.90 -6.94
C LYS A 15 -6.81 -4.71 -7.34
N LEU A 16 -6.21 -4.10 -6.33
CA LEU A 16 -5.26 -3.02 -6.47
C LEU A 16 -3.88 -3.51 -5.99
N TYR A 17 -2.86 -3.26 -6.81
CA TYR A 17 -1.47 -3.57 -6.51
C TYR A 17 -0.68 -2.27 -6.43
N TYR A 18 0.11 -2.11 -5.37
CA TYR A 18 0.99 -0.96 -5.24
C TYR A 18 2.31 -1.39 -4.60
N VAL A 19 3.40 -0.74 -5.00
CA VAL A 19 4.72 -0.96 -4.41
C VAL A 19 5.15 0.30 -3.69
N MET A 20 5.64 0.12 -2.48
CA MET A 20 6.11 1.19 -1.63
C MET A 20 7.59 1.07 -1.37
N GLU A 21 8.28 2.21 -1.41
CA GLU A 21 9.68 2.30 -1.04
C GLU A 21 9.83 2.78 0.40
N PHE A 22 10.67 2.07 1.15
CA PHE A 22 11.09 2.41 2.50
C PHE A 22 12.59 2.24 2.61
N LYS A 23 13.24 3.08 3.42
CA LYS A 23 14.67 2.97 3.75
C LYS A 23 14.98 1.64 4.45
N ASP A 24 14.12 1.25 5.38
CA ASP A 24 14.23 0.04 6.19
C ASP A 24 12.86 -0.33 6.79
N MET A 25 12.80 -1.51 7.41
CA MET A 25 11.57 -2.01 8.05
C MET A 25 11.12 -1.16 9.25
N ALA A 26 12.05 -0.49 9.94
CA ALA A 26 11.71 0.36 11.07
C ALA A 26 11.01 1.65 10.61
N GLN A 27 11.45 2.24 9.50
CA GLN A 27 10.78 3.37 8.86
C GLN A 27 9.39 2.95 8.35
N ARG A 28 9.28 1.77 7.72
CA ARG A 28 7.98 1.21 7.29
C ARG A 28 7.00 1.14 8.46
N GLN A 29 7.42 0.55 9.58
CA GLN A 29 6.57 0.42 10.76
C GLN A 29 6.11 1.78 11.29
N ARG A 30 7.05 2.72 11.53
CA ARG A 30 6.71 4.05 12.04
C ARG A 30 5.73 4.81 11.14
N LEU A 31 5.96 4.77 9.83
CA LEU A 31 5.10 5.47 8.87
C LEU A 31 3.70 4.85 8.79
N TRP A 32 3.60 3.52 8.81
CA TRP A 32 2.29 2.85 8.81
C TRP A 32 1.52 3.04 10.12
N GLU A 33 2.20 3.08 11.26
CA GLU A 33 1.58 3.41 12.55
C GLU A 33 1.05 4.84 12.54
N GLN A 34 1.83 5.80 12.04
CA GLN A 34 1.37 7.19 11.89
C GLN A 34 0.14 7.28 10.98
N PHE A 35 0.17 6.64 9.80
CA PHE A 35 -0.94 6.63 8.86
C PHE A 35 -2.21 6.01 9.46
N LYS A 36 -2.10 4.88 10.15
CA LYS A 36 -3.25 4.22 10.78
C LYS A 36 -3.90 5.04 11.88
N ASN A 37 -3.14 5.92 12.53
CA ASN A 37 -3.62 6.78 13.62
C ASN A 37 -4.02 8.19 13.14
N ASP A 38 -3.93 8.47 11.84
CA ASP A 38 -4.33 9.77 11.29
C ASP A 38 -5.87 9.91 11.36
N ILE A 39 -6.32 10.97 12.03
CA ILE A 39 -7.75 11.25 12.26
C ILE A 39 -8.47 11.50 10.94
N GLU A 40 -7.84 12.19 9.98
CA GLU A 40 -8.42 12.47 8.68
C GLU A 40 -8.64 11.16 7.92
N TRP A 41 -7.63 10.28 7.93
CA TRP A 41 -7.73 8.96 7.31
C TRP A 41 -8.84 8.10 7.94
N ILE A 42 -8.91 8.06 9.28
CA ILE A 42 -9.94 7.31 9.99
C ILE A 42 -11.34 7.80 9.60
N GLN A 43 -11.54 9.12 9.52
CA GLN A 43 -12.82 9.71 9.14
C GLN A 43 -13.17 9.41 7.67
N VAL A 44 -12.22 9.55 6.75
CA VAL A 44 -12.42 9.25 5.32
C VAL A 44 -12.77 7.77 5.14
N LYS A 45 -12.03 6.87 5.80
CA LYS A 45 -12.31 5.44 5.78
C LYS A 45 -13.73 5.17 6.28
N ARG A 46 -14.10 5.70 7.44
CA ARG A 46 -15.46 5.53 7.99
C ARG A 46 -16.54 6.00 7.02
N ASN A 47 -16.42 7.21 6.48
CA ASN A 47 -17.39 7.77 5.54
C ASN A 47 -17.51 6.92 4.26
N SER A 48 -16.41 6.32 3.81
CA SER A 48 -16.42 5.45 2.62
C SER A 48 -17.09 4.11 2.88
N GLU A 49 -17.06 3.61 4.12
CA GLU A 49 -17.67 2.35 4.53
C GLU A 49 -19.17 2.48 4.85
N ASP A 50 -19.63 3.68 5.23
CA ASP A 50 -21.03 3.98 5.57
C ASP A 50 -22.04 3.70 4.42
N ASN A 51 -21.58 3.70 3.15
CA ASN A 51 -22.45 3.58 1.96
C ASN A 51 -22.40 2.21 1.24
N GLY A 52 -21.73 1.18 1.77
CA GLY A 52 -21.70 -0.09 1.03
C GLY A 52 -20.75 -1.19 1.50
N GLY A 53 -20.13 -1.06 2.67
CA GLY A 53 -19.26 -2.10 3.24
C GLY A 53 -17.77 -1.76 3.19
N LEU A 54 -16.92 -2.73 3.53
CA LEU A 54 -15.48 -2.55 3.66
C LEU A 54 -14.85 -2.08 2.35
N ILE A 55 -14.07 -1.00 2.40
CA ILE A 55 -13.27 -0.54 1.25
C ILE A 55 -12.13 -1.50 0.87
N ILE A 56 -11.71 -2.34 1.82
CA ILE A 56 -10.67 -3.35 1.64
C ILE A 56 -11.17 -4.64 2.28
N GLU A 57 -11.46 -5.65 1.46
CA GLU A 57 -11.85 -6.98 1.92
C GLU A 57 -10.65 -7.77 2.46
N LYS A 58 -9.51 -7.70 1.75
CA LYS A 58 -8.28 -8.41 2.09
C LYS A 58 -7.06 -7.56 1.72
N MET A 59 -6.02 -7.63 2.54
CA MET A 59 -4.71 -7.03 2.28
C MET A 59 -3.62 -8.10 2.39
N ASP A 60 -2.79 -8.21 1.35
CA ASP A 60 -1.61 -9.08 1.32
C ASP A 60 -0.36 -8.21 1.23
N ASP A 61 0.57 -8.39 2.17
CA ASP A 61 1.85 -7.67 2.24
C ASP A 61 3.00 -8.57 1.81
N TYR A 62 3.85 -8.09 0.90
CA TYR A 62 5.08 -8.78 0.48
C TYR A 62 6.29 -7.86 0.64
N PHE A 63 7.29 -8.30 1.39
CA PHE A 63 8.54 -7.56 1.58
C PHE A 63 9.59 -8.06 0.59
N MET A 64 10.16 -7.12 -0.15
CA MET A 64 11.08 -7.40 -1.26
C MET A 64 12.33 -6.56 -1.12
N SER A 65 13.47 -7.11 -1.54
CA SER A 65 14.70 -6.37 -1.80
C SER A 65 14.96 -6.32 -3.30
N GLN A 66 15.69 -5.31 -3.76
CA GLN A 66 16.12 -5.26 -5.15
C GLN A 66 17.05 -6.45 -5.45
N ALA A 67 16.83 -7.10 -6.59
CA ALA A 67 17.70 -8.15 -7.06
C ALA A 67 18.98 -7.54 -7.66
N ASP A 68 20.15 -7.89 -7.12
CA ASP A 68 21.43 -7.31 -7.54
C ASP A 68 21.76 -7.53 -9.03
N PHE A 69 21.25 -8.62 -9.59
CA PHE A 69 21.44 -8.99 -11.00
C PHE A 69 20.47 -8.30 -11.96
N PHE A 70 19.52 -7.52 -11.45
CA PHE A 70 18.55 -6.79 -12.26
C PHE A 70 18.61 -5.30 -11.92
N ARG A 71 19.71 -4.65 -12.32
CA ARG A 71 19.82 -3.19 -12.28
C ARG A 71 19.35 -2.65 -13.63
N SER A 72 18.31 -1.81 -13.64
CA SER A 72 17.95 -1.07 -14.85
C SER A 72 19.04 -0.03 -15.12
N GLY A 73 19.93 -0.33 -16.05
CA GLY A 73 20.96 0.61 -16.53
C GLY A 73 22.24 -0.10 -16.97
N ASN A 74 22.36 -0.32 -18.28
CA ASN A 74 23.52 0.19 -19.01
C ASN A 74 23.23 1.65 -19.35
#